data_AF-G3AG78-F1
#
_entry.id   AF-G3AG78-F1
#
_cell.length_a   1.000
_cell.length_b   1.000
_cell.length_c   1.000
_cell.angle_alpha   90.00
_cell.angle_beta   90.00
_cell.angle_gamma   90.00
#
_symmetry.space_group_name_H-M   'P 1'
#
loop_
_entity.id
_entity.type
_entity.pdbx_description
1 polymer ?
#
loop_
_entity_poly.entity_id
_entity_poly.type
_entity_poly.pdbx_seq_one_letter_code
_entity_poly.pdbx_strand_id
1 'polypeptide(L)'
;MTLKDGILRDSDNRIGSIVSGHQFQFDGPTPQHGAVYAAGWSITKDGQLALGDSTKFFQCASGNFYNLYDEPIGYQCHPVTLDVVELIEC
;
A
#
# COMPACT_ATOMS: atom_id res chain seq x y z
N MET A 1 -3.27 7.76 9.73
CA MET A 1 -2.12 7.05 9.11
C MET A 1 -0.87 7.89 9.30
N THR A 2 0.30 7.26 9.41
CA THR A 2 1.59 7.94 9.48
C THR A 2 2.58 7.26 8.53
N LEU A 3 3.47 8.05 7.93
CA LEU A 3 4.61 7.56 7.18
C LEU A 3 5.87 8.15 7.80
N LYS A 4 6.68 7.29 8.43
CA LYS A 4 7.91 7.71 9.12
C LYS A 4 9.02 6.70 8.85
N ASP A 5 10.21 7.19 8.53
CA ASP A 5 11.40 6.36 8.26
C ASP A 5 11.14 5.26 7.22
N GLY A 6 10.28 5.57 6.23
CA GLY A 6 9.86 4.64 5.18
C GLY A 6 8.88 3.54 5.62
N ILE A 7 8.33 3.63 6.83
CA ILE A 7 7.35 2.69 7.39
C ILE A 7 5.98 3.37 7.43
N LEU A 8 5.01 2.78 6.74
CA LEU A 8 3.62 3.21 6.72
C LEU A 8 2.84 2.52 7.84
N ARG A 9 2.11 3.29 8.65
CA ARG A 9 1.28 2.79 9.74
C ARG A 9 -0.13 3.34 9.69
N ASP A 10 -1.12 2.52 10.03
CA ASP A 10 -2.50 2.96 10.19
C ASP A 10 -2.80 3.51 11.60
N SER A 11 -4.06 3.84 11.86
CA SER A 11 -4.52 4.35 13.16
C SER A 11 -4.39 3.32 14.29
N ASP A 12 -4.43 2.03 13.95
CA ASP A 12 -4.33 0.92 14.89
C ASP A 12 -2.88 0.44 15.06
N ASN A 13 -1.92 1.22 14.57
CA ASN A 13 -0.49 0.94 14.62
C ASN A 13 -0.07 -0.34 13.87
N ARG A 14 -0.88 -0.79 12.91
CA ARG A 14 -0.53 -1.87 11.97
C ARG A 14 0.39 -1.32 10.89
N ILE A 15 1.31 -2.15 10.42
CA ILE A 15 2.29 -1.83 9.39
C ILE A 15 1.68 -2.13 8.02
N GLY A 16 1.72 -1.15 7.13
CA GLY A 16 1.42 -1.34 5.72
C GLY A 16 2.53 -2.15 5.06
N SER A 17 2.19 -3.31 4.51
CA SER A 17 3.12 -4.23 3.89
C SER A 17 2.58 -4.84 2.61
N ILE A 18 3.49 -5.25 1.73
CA ILE A 18 3.21 -6.17 0.63
C ILE A 18 3.52 -7.58 1.12
N VAL A 19 2.54 -8.48 1.07
CA VAL A 19 2.72 -9.88 1.45
C VAL A 19 3.16 -10.75 0.28
N SER A 20 3.50 -12.02 0.53
CA SER A 20 3.97 -12.97 -0.51
C SER A 20 3.00 -13.18 -1.67
N GLY A 21 1.71 -12.89 -1.47
CA GLY A 21 0.70 -12.85 -2.52
C GLY A 21 0.61 -11.51 -3.26
N HIS A 22 1.61 -10.63 -3.12
CA HIS A 22 1.69 -9.30 -3.72
C HIS A 22 0.63 -8.29 -3.25
N GLN A 23 -0.23 -8.69 -2.31
CA GLN A 23 -1.29 -7.83 -1.79
C GLN A 23 -0.74 -6.80 -0.82
N PHE A 24 -1.17 -5.55 -0.99
CA PHE A 24 -0.99 -4.50 0.00
C PHE A 24 -2.04 -4.63 1.12
N GLN A 25 -1.58 -4.75 2.36
CA GLN A 25 -2.45 -4.83 3.53
C GLN A 25 -1.78 -4.24 4.77
N PHE A 26 -2.58 -4.01 5.81
CA PHE A 26 -2.10 -3.55 7.11
C PHE A 26 -2.14 -4.70 8.12
N ASP A 27 -0.95 -5.15 8.53
CA ASP A 27 -0.74 -6.23 9.50
C ASP A 27 -0.05 -5.69 10.75
N GLY A 28 -0.36 -6.23 11.93
CA GLY A 28 0.28 -5.76 13.15
C GLY A 28 0.17 -6.72 14.33
N PRO A 29 1.06 -6.55 15.34
CA PRO A 29 2.05 -5.48 15.49
C PRO A 29 3.35 -5.68 14.67
N THR A 30 3.55 -6.88 14.13
CA THR A 30 4.60 -7.21 13.17
C THR A 30 3.99 -7.52 11.81
N PRO A 31 4.70 -7.29 10.69
CA PRO A 31 4.23 -7.74 9.39
C PRO A 31 3.97 -9.25 9.39
N GLN A 32 3.08 -9.73 8.51
CA GLN A 32 2.87 -11.16 8.34
C GLN A 32 4.19 -11.86 7.98
N HIS A 33 4.38 -13.09 8.47
CA HIS A 33 5.53 -13.90 8.08
C HIS A 33 5.56 -14.07 6.55
N GLY A 34 6.69 -13.74 5.92
CA GLY A 34 6.83 -13.75 4.46
C GLY A 34 6.37 -12.46 3.77
N ALA A 35 6.21 -11.35 4.50
CA ALA A 35 6.06 -10.03 3.89
C ALA A 35 7.29 -9.71 3.01
N VAL A 36 7.01 -9.33 1.76
CA VAL A 36 8.03 -8.94 0.77
C VAL A 36 8.54 -7.54 1.07
N TYR A 37 7.62 -6.63 1.40
CA TYR A 37 7.94 -5.25 1.77
C TYR A 37 7.19 -4.85 3.03
N ALA A 38 7.92 -4.36 4.03
CA ALA A 38 7.36 -3.76 5.26
C ALA A 38 7.87 -2.33 5.51
N ALA A 39 8.73 -1.84 4.61
CA ALA A 39 9.33 -0.52 4.60
C ALA A 39 9.67 -0.13 3.15
N GLY A 40 10.24 1.06 2.96
CA GLY A 40 10.55 1.59 1.62
C GLY A 40 9.42 2.42 1.02
N TRP A 41 8.42 2.77 1.84
CA TRP A 41 7.34 3.66 1.46
C TRP A 41 7.85 5.11 1.41
N SER A 42 7.40 5.88 0.43
CA SER A 42 7.68 7.31 0.34
C SER A 42 6.48 8.05 -0.26
N ILE A 43 6.47 9.38 -0.16
CA ILE A 43 5.49 10.23 -0.84
C ILE A 43 6.23 11.05 -1.89
N THR A 44 5.76 11.02 -3.12
CA THR A 44 6.33 11.79 -4.22
C THR A 44 5.99 13.29 -4.06
N LYS A 45 6.66 14.14 -4.85
CA LYS A 45 6.38 15.58 -4.88
C LYS A 45 4.94 15.91 -5.29
N ASP A 46 4.31 15.01 -6.05
CA ASP A 46 2.93 15.14 -6.52
C ASP A 46 1.92 14.56 -5.52
N GLY A 47 2.36 14.16 -4.31
CA GLY A 47 1.49 13.64 -3.27
C GLY A 47 1.12 12.17 -3.43
N GLN A 48 1.83 11.40 -4.26
CA GLN A 48 1.51 9.99 -4.49
C GLN A 48 2.30 9.07 -3.56
N LEU A 49 1.69 8.01 -3.06
CA LEU A 49 2.40 6.96 -2.34
C LEU A 49 3.29 6.19 -3.34
N ALA A 50 4.54 5.97 -2.97
CA ALA A 50 5.49 5.17 -3.70
C ALA A 50 6.05 4.05 -2.82
N LEU A 51 6.41 2.94 -3.45
CA LEU A 51 7.17 1.85 -2.87
C LEU A 51 8.49 1.74 -3.64
N GLY A 52 9.60 2.06 -2.97
CA GLY A 52 10.87 2.29 -3.66
C GLY A 52 10.73 3.44 -4.68
N ASP A 53 11.05 3.15 -5.94
CA ASP A 53 11.02 4.12 -7.05
C ASP A 53 9.71 4.05 -7.87
N SER A 54 8.71 3.26 -7.44
CA SER A 54 7.46 3.06 -8.18
C SER A 54 6.25 3.62 -7.44
N THR A 55 5.40 4.37 -8.15
CA THR A 55 4.05 4.76 -7.71
C THR A 55 2.95 3.87 -8.30
N LYS A 56 3.34 2.85 -9.07
CA LYS A 56 2.41 1.99 -9.79
C LYS A 56 1.97 0.84 -8.91
N PHE A 57 0.68 0.82 -8.61
CA PHE A 57 -0.02 -0.29 -7.96
C PHE A 57 -1.04 -0.89 -8.92
N PHE A 58 -1.69 -1.97 -8.50
CA PHE A 58 -2.73 -2.64 -9.26
C PHE A 58 -3.94 -2.90 -8.38
N GLN A 59 -5.13 -2.55 -8.88
CA GLN A 59 -6.38 -2.96 -8.26
C GLN A 59 -6.93 -4.19 -8.99
N CYS A 60 -7.28 -5.24 -8.26
CA CYS A 60 -7.83 -6.47 -8.83
C CYS A 60 -9.18 -6.77 -8.19
N ALA A 61 -10.20 -7.04 -9.02
CA ALA A 61 -11.53 -7.39 -8.53
C ALA A 61 -11.50 -8.74 -7.78
N SER A 62 -12.12 -8.75 -6.60
CA SER A 62 -12.29 -9.92 -5.73
C SER A 62 -13.75 -9.93 -5.23
N GLY A 63 -14.64 -10.54 -6.02
CA GLY A 63 -16.08 -10.46 -5.78
C GLY A 63 -16.62 -9.04 -5.98
N ASN A 64 -17.14 -8.43 -4.90
CA ASN A 64 -17.77 -7.10 -4.93
C ASN A 64 -16.83 -5.96 -4.51
N PHE A 65 -15.55 -6.23 -4.29
CA PHE A 65 -14.56 -5.25 -3.89
C PHE A 65 -13.26 -5.43 -4.66
N TYR A 66 -12.34 -4.48 -4.50
CA TYR A 66 -11.02 -4.51 -5.11
C TYR A 66 -9.96 -4.61 -4.02
N ASN A 67 -8.98 -5.48 -4.25
CA ASN A 67 -7.75 -5.52 -3.47
C ASN A 67 -6.65 -4.78 -4.21
N LEU A 68 -5.67 -4.26 -3.47
CA LEU A 68 -4.52 -3.56 -4.01
C LEU A 68 -3.27 -4.44 -3.99
N TYR A 69 -2.43 -4.30 -5.01
CA TYR A 69 -1.23 -5.11 -5.20
C TYR A 69 -0.06 -4.26 -5.72
N ASP A 70 1.18 -4.70 -5.49
CA ASP A 70 2.38 -4.10 -6.09
C ASP A 70 2.62 -4.57 -7.53
N GLU A 71 2.07 -5.72 -7.91
CA GLU A 71 2.09 -6.27 -9.26
C GLU A 71 0.74 -6.89 -9.66
N PRO A 72 0.46 -7.08 -10.97
CA PRO A 72 -0.81 -7.65 -11.39
C PRO A 72 -0.80 -9.17 -11.18
N ILE A 73 -1.69 -9.66 -10.32
CA ILE A 73 -1.85 -11.10 -10.05
C ILE A 73 -2.85 -11.81 -10.98
N GLY A 74 -3.45 -11.09 -11.92
CA GLY A 74 -4.47 -11.61 -12.83
C GLY A 74 -4.88 -10.63 -13.92
N TYR A 75 -5.62 -11.11 -14.92
CA TYR A 75 -6.04 -10.31 -16.07
C TYR A 75 -7.07 -9.22 -15.74
N GLN A 76 -7.79 -9.37 -14.63
CA GLN A 76 -8.76 -8.40 -14.13
C GLN A 76 -8.12 -7.21 -13.42
N CYS A 77 -6.79 -7.21 -13.28
CA CYS A 77 -6.05 -6.18 -12.57
C CYS A 77 -5.82 -4.95 -13.45
N HIS A 78 -6.03 -3.77 -12.89
CA HIS A 78 -5.83 -2.49 -13.58
C HIS A 78 -4.82 -1.63 -12.82
N PRO A 79 -3.91 -0.94 -13.52
CA PRO A 79 -2.93 -0.08 -12.87
C PRO A 79 -3.63 1.10 -12.19
N VAL A 80 -3.17 1.45 -10.99
CA VAL A 80 -3.65 2.57 -10.19
C VAL A 80 -2.49 3.27 -9.50
N THR A 81 -2.72 4.53 -9.15
CA THR A 81 -1.86 5.31 -8.24
C THR A 81 -2.62 5.60 -6.96
N LEU A 82 -1.90 5.81 -5.87
CA LEU A 82 -2.47 6.14 -4.58
C LEU A 82 -2.10 7.56 -4.22
N ASP A 83 -3.09 8.45 -4.17
CA ASP A 83 -2.87 9.85 -3.77
C ASP A 83 -3.04 9.99 -2.25
N VAL A 84 -2.09 10.66 -1.62
CA VAL A 84 -2.10 10.98 -0.19
C VAL A 84 -2.71 12.35 -0.01
N VAL A 85 -3.86 12.38 0.68
CA VAL A 85 -4.62 13.60 0.95
C VAL A 85 -4.59 13.94 2.43
N GLU A 86 -4.52 15.23 2.73
CA GLU A 86 -4.72 15.74 4.07
C GLU A 86 -6.20 16.08 4.25
N LEU A 87 -6.84 15.48 5.25
CA LEU A 87 -8.20 15.81 5.63
C LEU A 87 -8.15 17.09 6.48
N ILE A 88 -8.60 18.20 5.89
CA ILE A 88 -8.82 19.44 6.63
C ILE A 88 -10.25 19.40 7.18
N GLU A 89 -10.37 19.38 8.51
CA GLU A 89 -11.66 19.63 9.17
C GLU A 89 -11.90 21.15 9.19
N CYS A 90 -12.98 21.58 8.54
CA CYS A 90 -13.40 22.97 8.43
C CYS A 90 -14.23 23.43 9.64
#